data_AF-A0A2Z5X4G7-F1
#
_entry.id   AF-A0A2Z5X4G7-F1
#
_cell.length_a   1.000
_cell.length_b   1.000
_cell.length_c   1.000
_cell.angle_alpha   90.00
_cell.angle_beta   90.00
_cell.angle_gamma   90.00
#
_symmetry.space_group_name_H-M   'P 1'
#
loop_
_entity.id
_entity.type
_entity.pdbx_description
1 polymer ?
#
loop_
_entity_poly.entity_id
_entity_poly.type
_entity_poly.pdbx_seq_one_letter_code
_entity_poly.pdbx_strand_id
1 'polypeptide(L)'
;MTTLLEQAFTAATKLSQERQDQLAQLILQEISRPQHQVNKAPTQKSPLQIFTELGLVGCIEGEPDLSTNYKSVVKSYILKKHDHS
;
A
#
# COMPACT_ATOMS: atom_id res chain seq x y z
N MET A 1 55.88 -21.20 3.50
CA MET A 1 55.35 -19.91 2.98
C MET A 1 53.91 -19.99 2.50
N THR A 2 53.15 -21.06 2.78
CA THR A 2 51.75 -21.23 2.34
C THR A 2 50.72 -20.82 3.40
N THR A 3 51.10 -20.92 4.68
CA THR A 3 50.20 -20.71 5.83
C THR A 3 49.67 -19.29 5.96
N LEU A 4 50.47 -18.26 5.64
CA LEU A 4 50.04 -16.87 5.70
C LEU A 4 49.01 -16.54 4.60
N LEU A 5 49.17 -17.14 3.41
CA LEU A 5 48.24 -16.95 2.30
C LEU A 5 46.90 -17.63 2.58
N GLU A 6 46.92 -18.84 3.15
CA GLU A 6 45.70 -19.54 3.58
C GLU A 6 44.97 -18.79 4.70
N GLN A 7 45.71 -18.21 5.65
CA GLN A 7 45.13 -17.37 6.70
C GLN A 7 44.47 -16.11 6.12
N ALA A 8 45.13 -15.43 5.18
CA ALA A 8 44.59 -14.25 4.52
C ALA A 8 43.32 -14.57 3.71
N PHE A 9 43.31 -15.69 2.97
CA PHE A 9 42.15 -16.15 2.22
C PHE A 9 40.97 -16.53 3.14
N THR A 10 41.27 -17.20 4.24
CA THR A 10 40.27 -17.57 5.26
C THR A 10 39.68 -16.32 5.91
N ALA A 11 40.51 -15.33 6.25
CA ALA A 11 40.04 -14.07 6.83
C ALA A 11 39.17 -13.28 5.84
N ALA A 12 39.56 -13.21 4.57
CA ALA A 12 38.77 -12.54 3.53
C ALA A 12 37.41 -13.21 3.31
N THR A 13 37.38 -14.55 3.32
CA THR A 13 36.13 -15.33 3.19
C THR A 13 35.19 -15.07 4.37
N LYS A 14 35.71 -15.09 5.60
CA LYS A 14 34.91 -14.79 6.80
C LYS A 14 34.33 -13.38 6.76
N LEU A 15 35.15 -12.38 6.42
CA LEU A 15 34.69 -11.00 6.31
C LEU A 15 33.62 -10.83 5.22
N SER A 16 33.74 -11.57 4.12
CA SER A 16 32.72 -11.57 3.06
C SER A 16 31.41 -12.17 3.54
N GLN A 17 31.47 -13.28 4.28
CA GLN A 17 30.29 -13.94 4.84
C GLN A 17 29.57 -13.04 5.85
N GLU A 18 30.31 -12.44 6.78
CA GLU A 18 29.76 -11.53 7.80
C GLU A 18 29.04 -10.32 7.18
N ARG A 19 29.59 -9.75 6.09
CA ARG A 19 28.91 -8.68 5.36
C ARG A 19 27.61 -9.15 4.70
N GLN A 20 27.59 -10.35 4.13
CA GLN A 20 26.38 -10.90 3.50
C GLN A 20 25.30 -11.15 4.54
N ASP A 21 25.67 -11.68 5.71
CA ASP A 21 24.73 -11.92 6.82
C ASP A 21 24.17 -10.62 7.40
N GLN A 22 25.01 -9.58 7.53
CA GLN A 22 24.55 -8.25 7.94
C GLN A 22 23.57 -7.63 6.94
N LEU A 23 23.84 -7.73 5.64
CA LEU A 23 22.94 -7.25 4.60
C LEU A 23 21.61 -8.01 4.61
N ALA A 24 21.64 -9.33 4.76
CA ALA A 24 20.44 -10.16 4.86
C ALA A 24 19.58 -9.75 6.08
N GLN A 25 20.21 -9.48 7.22
CA GLN A 25 19.51 -9.02 8.42
C GLN A 25 18.87 -7.64 8.23
N LEU A 26 19.55 -6.70 7.57
CA LEU A 26 18.98 -5.38 7.25
C LEU A 26 17.78 -5.49 6.31
N ILE A 27 17.87 -6.33 5.28
CA ILE A 27 16.77 -6.59 4.35
C ILE A 27 15.57 -7.19 5.09
N LEU A 28 15.80 -8.21 5.92
CA LEU A 28 14.75 -8.83 6.74
C LEU A 28 14.13 -7.83 7.71
N GLN A 29 14.92 -6.94 8.30
CA GLN A 29 14.42 -5.89 9.18
C GLN A 29 13.54 -4.89 8.44
N GLU A 30 13.91 -4.46 7.22
CA GLU A 30 13.09 -3.56 6.42
C GLU A 30 11.81 -4.22 5.89
N ILE A 31 11.87 -5.49 5.48
CA ILE A 31 10.68 -6.24 5.05
C ILE A 31 9.75 -6.50 6.24
N SER A 32 10.30 -6.79 7.41
CA SER A 32 9.53 -7.08 8.63
C SER A 32 9.05 -5.82 9.34
N ARG A 33 9.47 -4.63 8.90
CA ARG A 33 8.92 -3.38 9.42
C ARG A 33 7.43 -3.35 9.09
N PRO A 34 6.55 -3.30 10.11
CA PRO A 34 5.13 -3.16 9.84
C PRO A 34 4.90 -1.86 9.08
N GLN A 35 4.29 -1.92 7.88
CA GLN A 35 3.88 -0.75 7.09
C GLN A 35 2.74 0.07 7.74
N HIS A 36 2.61 -0.01 9.06
CA HIS A 36 1.55 0.64 9.83
C HIS A 36 2.14 1.74 10.71
N GLN A 37 2.86 2.65 10.08
CA GLN A 37 2.85 4.04 10.53
C GLN A 37 2.24 4.90 9.43
N VAL A 38 1.01 4.55 9.04
CA VAL A 38 0.09 5.52 8.46
C VAL A 38 -0.17 6.52 9.58
N ASN A 39 0.59 7.61 9.54
CA ASN A 39 0.41 8.87 10.23
C ASN A 39 -0.70 8.88 11.28
N LYS A 40 -0.33 8.84 12.56
CA LYS A 40 -1.14 9.43 13.63
C LYS A 40 -1.10 10.96 13.52
N ALA A 41 -1.50 11.49 12.37
CA ALA A 41 -1.83 12.89 12.20
C ALA A 41 -3.32 13.07 12.53
N PRO A 42 -3.73 14.22 13.09
CA PRO A 42 -5.11 14.44 13.50
C PRO A 42 -6.05 14.26 12.30
N THR A 43 -6.97 13.32 12.43
CA THR A 43 -8.20 13.15 11.63
C THR A 43 -8.06 13.42 10.13
N GLN A 44 -7.03 12.87 9.48
CA GLN A 44 -7.05 12.82 8.01
C GLN A 44 -8.13 11.84 7.58
N LYS A 45 -9.18 12.37 6.94
CA LYS A 45 -10.22 11.57 6.32
C LYS A 45 -9.56 10.57 5.39
N SER A 46 -9.93 9.29 5.51
CA SER A 46 -9.43 8.29 4.58
C SER A 46 -9.83 8.66 3.16
N PRO A 47 -9.09 8.23 2.12
CA PRO A 47 -9.49 8.46 0.74
C PRO A 47 -10.94 8.04 0.48
N LEU A 48 -11.39 6.92 1.08
CA LEU A 48 -12.76 6.47 1.00
C LEU A 48 -13.76 7.46 1.62
N GLN A 49 -13.45 8.02 2.80
CA GLN A 49 -14.30 9.04 3.43
C GLN A 49 -14.41 10.30 2.57
N ILE A 50 -13.32 10.75 1.98
CA ILE A 50 -13.31 11.91 1.06
C ILE A 50 -14.20 11.62 -0.15
N PHE A 51 -14.07 10.45 -0.77
CA PHE A 51 -14.87 10.09 -1.94
C PHE A 51 -16.36 9.93 -1.63
N THR A 52 -16.70 9.41 -0.45
CA THR A 52 -18.10 9.31 -0.01
C THR A 52 -18.72 10.70 0.20
N GLU A 53 -18.01 11.62 0.84
CA GLU A 53 -18.49 13.00 1.06
C GLU A 53 -18.67 13.78 -0.25
N LEU A 54 -17.76 13.59 -1.21
CA LEU A 54 -17.86 14.20 -2.54
C LEU A 54 -18.93 13.54 -3.43
N GLY A 55 -19.59 12.47 -2.96
CA GLY A 55 -20.57 11.72 -3.74
C GLY A 55 -19.96 10.91 -4.89
N LEU A 56 -18.64 10.70 -4.89
CA LEU A 56 -17.91 9.93 -5.88
C LEU A 56 -18.02 8.41 -5.64
N VAL A 57 -18.22 8.01 -4.37
CA VAL A 57 -18.43 6.63 -3.97
C VAL A 57 -19.67 6.56 -3.09
N GLY A 58 -20.57 5.62 -3.37
CA GLY A 58 -21.78 5.42 -2.58
C GLY A 58 -22.63 4.29 -3.14
N CYS A 59 -23.61 3.86 -2.36
CA CYS A 59 -24.61 2.89 -2.81
C CYS A 59 -25.83 3.66 -3.34
N ILE A 60 -26.32 3.23 -4.49
CA ILE A 60 -27.68 3.54 -4.92
C ILE A 60 -28.60 2.45 -4.36
N GLU A 61 -29.82 2.79 -3.96
CA GLU A 61 -30.83 1.78 -3.71
C GLU A 61 -31.01 0.98 -5.00
N GLY A 62 -30.81 -0.34 -4.93
CA GLY A 62 -30.88 -1.19 -6.10
C GLY A 62 -32.30 -1.24 -6.64
N GLU A 63 -32.52 -0.69 -7.82
CA GLU A 63 -33.77 -0.93 -8.54
C GLU A 63 -33.83 -2.39 -8.99
N PRO A 64 -34.99 -3.07 -8.85
CA PRO A 64 -35.15 -4.48 -9.24
C PRO A 64 -34.70 -4.77 -10.68
N ASP A 65 -34.88 -3.79 -11.57
CA ASP A 65 -34.60 -3.91 -13.00
C ASP A 65 -33.33 -3.15 -13.44
N LEU A 66 -32.38 -2.92 -12.53
CA LEU A 66 -31.17 -2.12 -12.79
C LEU A 66 -30.41 -2.59 -14.05
N SER A 67 -30.42 -3.89 -14.35
CA SER A 67 -29.79 -4.44 -15.56
C SER A 67 -30.38 -3.89 -16.86
N THR A 68 -31.65 -3.50 -16.86
CA THR A 68 -32.38 -2.99 -18.03
C THR A 68 -32.38 -1.46 -18.11
N ASN A 69 -32.29 -0.77 -16.98
CA ASN A 69 -32.46 0.68 -16.90
C ASN A 69 -31.28 1.43 -16.27
N TYR A 70 -30.14 0.74 -16.04
CA TYR A 70 -28.91 1.24 -15.41
C TYR A 70 -28.55 2.67 -15.79
N LYS A 71 -28.46 2.95 -17.09
CA LYS A 71 -28.02 4.26 -17.60
C LYS A 71 -28.96 5.38 -17.16
N SER A 72 -30.27 5.12 -17.15
CA SER A 72 -31.28 6.08 -16.73
C SER A 72 -31.21 6.33 -15.22
N VAL A 73 -31.13 5.26 -14.43
CA VAL A 73 -31.03 5.32 -12.96
C VAL A 73 -29.78 6.08 -12.53
N VAL A 74 -28.61 5.75 -13.09
CA VAL A 74 -27.35 6.43 -12.79
C VAL A 74 -27.38 7.89 -13.22
N LYS A 75 -27.93 8.21 -14.41
CA LYS A 75 -28.06 9.58 -14.88
C LYS A 75 -28.94 10.42 -13.93
N SER A 76 -30.09 9.89 -13.53
CA SER A 76 -31.00 10.55 -12.59
C SER A 76 -30.37 10.76 -11.22
N TYR A 77 -29.61 9.77 -10.73
CA TYR A 77 -28.87 9.87 -9.47
C TYR A 77 -27.81 10.98 -9.51
N ILE A 78 -26.99 11.01 -10.57
CA ILE A 78 -25.95 12.03 -10.76
C ILE A 78 -26.58 13.42 -10.86
N LEU A 79 -27.64 13.58 -11.68
CA LEU A 79 -28.35 14.84 -11.79
C LEU A 79 -28.85 15.30 -10.43
N LYS A 80 -29.64 14.48 -9.71
CA LYS A 80 -30.16 14.81 -8.38
C LYS A 80 -29.08 15.20 -7.35
N LYS A 81 -27.89 14.58 -7.42
CA LYS A 81 -26.76 14.89 -6.53
C LYS A 81 -26.05 16.21 -6.89
N HIS A 82 -26.08 16.63 -8.15
CA HIS A 82 -25.34 17.78 -8.64
C HIS A 82 -26.22 18.95 -9.12
N ASP A 83 -27.55 18.82 -9.09
CA ASP A 83 -28.54 19.88 -9.38
C ASP A 83 -28.67 20.91 -8.23
N HIS A 84 -27.55 21.31 -7.66
CA HIS A 84 -27.48 22.40 -6.69
C HIS A 84 -27.10 23.68 -7.45
N SER A 85 -28.06 24.27 -8.17
CA SER A 85 -28.00 25.67 -8.62
C SER A 85 -28.81 26.56 -7.70
#